data_AF-A0A497S0N8-F1
#
_entry.id   AF-A0A497S0N8-F1
#
_cell.length_a   1.000
_cell.length_b   1.000
_cell.length_c   1.000
_cell.angle_alpha   90.00
_cell.angle_beta   90.00
_cell.angle_gamma   90.00
#
_symmetry.space_group_name_H-M   'P 1'
#
loop_
_entity.id
_entity.type
_entity.pdbx_description
1 polymer ?
#
loop_
_entity_poly.entity_id
_entity_poly.type
_entity_poly.pdbx_seq_one_letter_code
_entity_poly.pdbx_strand_id
1 'polypeptide(L)'
;MVIQSDVFWKAFVLTLVIFLLGILMGLWLDNARVEQIRKEYKEMEISSIDARLQTLYYQIFKNSSNFCEPAIEENLRFADKIYAEGLRIEQYEKINKLTPSLISDKRRYMLLKLQFWLNCIELKRNCNASYTNVVYFYSGLNETMEEYIQGVVLLDLKESCGRDMMLIPLAVDLNITTIDIVKHQYNITTTPTILIDEKIKLEGLQKRKDLERYIQC
;
A
#
# COMPACT_ATOMS: atom_id res chain seq x y z
N MET A 1 56.67 40.93 -24.48
CA MET A 1 55.70 40.53 -23.44
C MET A 1 54.28 40.93 -23.89
N VAL A 2 53.83 40.42 -25.04
CA VAL A 2 52.48 40.70 -25.60
C VAL A 2 51.88 39.41 -26.17
N ILE A 3 52.74 38.51 -26.69
CA ILE A 3 52.35 37.24 -27.33
C ILE A 3 51.80 36.20 -26.34
N GLN A 4 52.09 36.30 -25.03
CA GLN A 4 51.61 35.33 -24.04
C GLN A 4 50.13 35.56 -23.66
N SER A 5 49.64 36.81 -23.68
CA SER A 5 48.29 37.16 -23.22
C SER A 5 47.18 36.58 -24.10
N ASP A 6 47.41 36.46 -25.41
CA ASP A 6 46.43 35.91 -26.37
C ASP A 6 46.16 34.42 -26.14
N VAL A 7 47.18 33.66 -25.72
CA VAL A 7 47.06 32.23 -25.44
C VAL A 7 46.26 32.01 -24.16
N PHE A 8 46.55 32.79 -23.10
CA PHE A 8 45.80 32.72 -21.85
C PHE A 8 44.34 33.14 -22.01
N TRP A 9 44.06 34.15 -22.84
CA TRP A 9 42.68 34.59 -23.12
C TRP A 9 41.87 33.51 -23.86
N LYS A 10 42.46 32.88 -24.88
CA LYS A 10 41.79 31.79 -25.62
C LYS A 10 41.53 30.58 -24.72
N ALA A 11 42.47 30.23 -23.84
CA ALA A 11 42.29 29.15 -22.87
C ALA A 11 41.18 29.48 -21.86
N PHE A 12 41.13 30.72 -21.36
CA PHE A 12 40.08 31.18 -20.45
C PHE A 12 38.68 31.15 -21.08
N VAL A 13 38.55 31.58 -22.34
CA VAL A 13 37.27 31.49 -23.07
C VAL A 13 36.85 30.04 -23.27
N LEU A 14 37.79 29.16 -23.62
CA LEU A 14 37.49 27.73 -23.81
C LEU A 14 37.02 27.06 -22.51
N THR A 15 37.72 27.30 -21.40
CA THR A 15 37.32 26.74 -20.10
C THR A 15 35.99 27.29 -19.61
N LEU A 16 35.73 28.60 -19.84
CA LEU A 16 34.44 29.22 -19.51
C LEU A 16 33.30 28.57 -20.31
N VAL A 17 33.48 28.33 -21.60
CA VAL A 17 32.47 27.66 -22.44
C VAL A 17 32.21 26.23 -21.94
N ILE A 18 33.26 25.45 -21.65
CA ILE A 18 33.10 24.08 -21.14
C ILE A 18 32.39 24.09 -19.77
N PHE A 19 32.74 25.02 -18.89
CA PHE A 19 32.12 25.18 -17.59
C PHE A 19 30.63 25.55 -17.71
N LEU A 20 30.28 26.50 -18.58
CA LEU A 20 28.89 26.88 -18.83
C LEU A 20 28.08 25.73 -19.43
N LEU A 21 28.65 24.96 -20.36
CA LEU A 21 28.00 23.76 -20.90
C LEU A 21 27.74 22.71 -19.81
N GLY A 22 28.70 22.49 -18.93
CA GLY A 22 28.55 21.59 -17.78
C GLY A 22 27.43 22.03 -16.84
N ILE A 23 27.34 23.33 -16.52
CA ILE A 23 26.27 23.89 -15.70
C ILE A 23 24.91 23.72 -16.37
N LEU A 24 24.79 24.06 -17.66
CA LEU A 24 23.54 23.96 -18.41
C LEU A 24 23.06 22.50 -18.46
N MET A 25 23.97 21.55 -18.68
CA MET A 25 23.65 20.12 -18.68
C MET A 25 23.22 19.63 -17.28
N GLY A 26 23.90 20.07 -16.23
CA GLY A 26 23.52 19.76 -14.84
C GLY A 26 22.12 20.28 -14.50
N LEU A 27 21.84 21.55 -14.79
CA LEU A 27 20.53 22.15 -14.57
C LEU A 27 19.43 21.44 -15.36
N TRP A 28 19.71 21.02 -16.60
CA TRP A 28 18.75 20.27 -17.41
C TRP A 28 18.42 18.89 -16.79
N LEU A 29 19.45 18.16 -16.35
CA LEU A 29 19.29 16.86 -15.70
C LEU A 29 18.53 16.98 -14.37
N ASP A 30 18.86 17.98 -13.57
CA ASP A 30 18.19 18.24 -12.29
C ASP A 30 16.72 18.60 -12.50
N ASN A 31 16.41 19.47 -13.47
CA ASN A 31 15.03 19.81 -13.80
C ASN A 31 14.23 18.58 -14.28
N ALA A 32 14.84 17.70 -15.09
CA ALA A 32 14.18 16.47 -15.54
C ALA A 32 13.84 15.53 -14.36
N ARG A 33 14.76 15.40 -13.39
CA ARG A 33 14.53 14.61 -12.17
C ARG A 33 13.45 15.22 -11.29
N VAL A 34 13.50 16.53 -11.07
CA VAL A 34 12.50 17.24 -10.25
C VAL A 34 11.10 17.11 -10.87
N GLU A 35 10.99 17.22 -12.19
CA GLU A 35 9.70 17.07 -12.88
C GLU A 35 9.16 15.64 -12.78
N GLN A 36 10.03 14.63 -12.89
CA GLN A 36 9.62 13.23 -12.68
C GLN A 36 9.08 13.01 -11.26
N ILE A 37 9.81 13.46 -10.22
CA ILE A 37 9.39 13.33 -8.83
C ILE A 37 8.05 14.04 -8.60
N ARG A 38 7.89 15.25 -9.15
CA ARG A 38 6.65 16.02 -9.06
C ARG A 38 5.48 15.28 -9.73
N LYS A 39 5.72 14.66 -10.88
CA LYS A 39 4.70 13.88 -11.60
C LYS A 39 4.27 12.65 -10.79
N GLU A 40 5.22 11.87 -10.26
CA GLU A 40 4.95 10.71 -9.42
C GLU A 40 4.14 11.11 -8.17
N TYR A 41 4.53 12.21 -7.51
CA TYR A 41 3.80 12.74 -6.36
C TYR A 41 2.36 13.12 -6.71
N LYS A 42 2.16 13.80 -7.85
CA LYS A 42 0.82 14.20 -8.31
C LYS A 42 -0.06 13.00 -8.66
N GLU A 43 0.51 11.97 -9.29
CA GLU A 43 -0.22 10.73 -9.59
C GLU A 43 -0.62 9.99 -8.30
N MET A 44 0.26 9.95 -7.29
CA MET A 44 -0.06 9.40 -5.97
C MET A 44 -1.18 10.16 -5.26
N GLU A 45 -1.15 11.50 -5.32
CA GLU A 45 -2.18 12.35 -4.74
C GLU A 45 -3.54 12.10 -5.42
N ILE A 46 -3.58 12.08 -6.74
CA ILE A 46 -4.79 11.77 -7.51
C ILE A 46 -5.33 10.40 -7.12
N SER A 47 -4.47 9.38 -7.07
CA SER A 47 -4.89 8.01 -6.70
C SER A 47 -5.41 7.94 -5.26
N SER A 48 -4.85 8.70 -4.32
CA SER A 48 -5.32 8.73 -2.94
C SER A 48 -6.68 9.42 -2.81
N ILE A 49 -6.86 10.54 -3.52
CA ILE A 49 -8.14 11.27 -3.55
C ILE A 49 -9.21 10.40 -4.22
N ASP A 50 -8.91 9.78 -5.35
CA ASP A 50 -9.82 8.89 -6.09
C ASP A 50 -10.31 7.75 -5.20
N ALA A 51 -9.39 7.04 -4.52
CA ALA A 51 -9.76 5.99 -3.58
C ALA A 51 -10.69 6.53 -2.48
N ARG A 52 -10.36 7.66 -1.86
CA ARG A 52 -11.20 8.28 -0.81
C ARG A 52 -12.59 8.65 -1.31
N LEU A 53 -12.68 9.18 -2.52
CA LEU A 53 -13.95 9.50 -3.16
C LEU A 53 -14.75 8.23 -3.47
N GLN A 54 -14.10 7.13 -3.86
CA GLN A 54 -14.74 5.84 -4.06
C GLN A 54 -15.37 5.32 -2.75
N THR A 55 -14.64 5.38 -1.63
CA THR A 55 -15.20 5.03 -0.31
C THR A 55 -16.39 5.91 0.07
N LEU A 56 -16.29 7.22 -0.16
CA LEU A 56 -17.38 8.16 0.12
C LEU A 56 -18.60 7.89 -0.80
N TYR A 57 -18.35 7.59 -2.08
CA TYR A 57 -19.37 7.21 -3.04
C TYR A 57 -20.14 5.99 -2.55
N TYR A 58 -19.46 4.98 -2.01
CA TYR A 58 -20.12 3.81 -1.45
C TYR A 58 -21.03 4.13 -0.26
N GLN A 59 -20.69 5.12 0.55
CA GLN A 59 -21.50 5.53 1.69
C GLN A 59 -22.73 6.35 1.29
N ILE A 60 -22.58 7.23 0.28
CA ILE A 60 -23.63 8.16 -0.15
C ILE A 60 -24.62 7.49 -1.10
N PHE A 61 -24.15 6.73 -2.08
CA PHE A 61 -24.97 6.23 -3.19
C PHE A 61 -25.46 4.79 -3.02
N LYS A 62 -25.26 4.19 -1.84
CA LYS A 62 -25.68 2.80 -1.55
C LYS A 62 -27.14 2.46 -1.85
N ASN A 63 -28.05 3.44 -1.84
CA ASN A 63 -29.47 3.25 -2.09
C ASN A 63 -29.87 3.47 -3.57
N SER A 64 -28.92 3.79 -4.44
CA SER A 64 -29.19 4.00 -5.86
C SER A 64 -29.44 2.67 -6.58
N SER A 65 -30.29 2.70 -7.60
CA SER A 65 -30.50 1.54 -8.46
C SER A 65 -29.21 1.17 -9.19
N ASN A 66 -28.88 -0.13 -9.24
CA ASN A 66 -27.68 -0.67 -9.89
C ASN A 66 -26.33 -0.26 -9.25
N PHE A 67 -26.31 0.13 -7.98
CA PHE A 67 -25.07 0.46 -7.26
C PHE A 67 -24.14 -0.75 -7.06
N CYS A 68 -24.69 -1.90 -6.69
CA CYS A 68 -23.92 -2.98 -6.06
C CYS A 68 -22.94 -3.70 -6.97
N GLU A 69 -23.39 -4.12 -8.16
CA GLU A 69 -22.55 -4.85 -9.11
C GLU A 69 -21.28 -4.09 -9.50
N PRO A 70 -21.36 -2.84 -10.02
CA PRO A 70 -20.15 -2.10 -10.37
C PRO A 70 -19.31 -1.74 -9.14
N ALA A 71 -19.94 -1.50 -7.99
CA ALA A 71 -19.20 -1.17 -6.78
C ALA A 71 -18.36 -2.34 -6.27
N ILE A 72 -18.90 -3.56 -6.30
CA ILE A 72 -18.18 -4.79 -5.96
C ILE A 72 -17.04 -5.03 -6.96
N GLU A 73 -17.31 -4.96 -8.26
CA GLU A 73 -16.29 -5.16 -9.30
C GLU A 73 -15.12 -4.16 -9.17
N GLU A 74 -15.43 -2.88 -8.95
CA GLU A 74 -14.42 -1.84 -8.73
C GLU A 74 -13.61 -2.08 -7.45
N ASN A 75 -14.23 -2.56 -6.38
CA ASN A 75 -13.52 -2.86 -5.15
C ASN A 75 -12.59 -4.08 -5.31
N LEU A 76 -13.00 -5.10 -6.08
CA LEU A 76 -12.13 -6.24 -6.44
C LEU A 76 -10.94 -5.78 -7.28
N ARG A 77 -11.16 -4.91 -8.27
CA ARG A 77 -10.06 -4.29 -9.03
C ARG A 77 -9.14 -3.46 -8.14
N PHE A 78 -9.68 -2.79 -7.12
CA PHE A 78 -8.87 -2.07 -6.14
C PHE A 78 -8.00 -3.03 -5.33
N ALA A 79 -8.54 -4.20 -4.95
CA ALA A 79 -7.76 -5.27 -4.31
C ALA A 79 -6.57 -5.72 -5.17
N ASP A 80 -6.79 -5.93 -6.47
CA ASP A 80 -5.74 -6.35 -7.40
C ASP A 80 -4.62 -5.29 -7.51
N LYS A 81 -4.98 -3.99 -7.53
CA LYS A 81 -4.02 -2.88 -7.50
C LYS A 81 -3.19 -2.86 -6.21
N ILE A 82 -3.84 -3.05 -5.05
CA ILE A 82 -3.18 -3.14 -3.75
C ILE A 82 -2.21 -4.31 -3.72
N TYR A 83 -2.61 -5.48 -4.24
CA TYR A 83 -1.74 -6.65 -4.31
C TYR A 83 -0.48 -6.37 -5.16
N ALA A 84 -0.64 -5.74 -6.33
CA ALA A 84 0.48 -5.35 -7.18
C ALA A 84 1.44 -4.35 -6.48
N GLU A 85 0.93 -3.42 -5.67
CA GLU A 85 1.77 -2.57 -4.83
C GLU A 85 2.52 -3.33 -3.74
N GLY A 86 1.84 -4.29 -3.10
CA GLY A 86 2.46 -5.16 -2.09
C GLY A 86 3.68 -5.88 -2.63
N LEU A 87 3.59 -6.44 -3.84
CA LEU A 87 4.71 -7.12 -4.50
C LEU A 87 5.91 -6.18 -4.73
N ARG A 88 5.66 -4.91 -5.08
CA ARG A 88 6.73 -3.92 -5.24
C ARG A 88 7.42 -3.63 -3.91
N ILE A 89 6.65 -3.41 -2.85
CA ILE A 89 7.20 -3.15 -1.50
C ILE A 89 8.03 -4.33 -1.01
N GLU A 90 7.55 -5.57 -1.20
CA GLU A 90 8.27 -6.79 -0.82
C GLU A 90 9.60 -6.92 -1.59
N GLN A 91 9.62 -6.57 -2.88
CA GLN A 91 10.86 -6.53 -3.67
C GLN A 91 11.85 -5.50 -3.12
N TYR A 92 11.39 -4.32 -2.71
CA TYR A 92 12.26 -3.31 -2.09
C TYR A 92 12.78 -3.73 -0.71
N GLU A 93 11.97 -4.43 0.09
CA GLU A 93 12.39 -4.98 1.40
C GLU A 93 13.51 -6.02 1.25
N LYS A 94 13.47 -6.85 0.20
CA LYS A 94 14.53 -7.84 -0.07
C LYS A 94 15.88 -7.21 -0.42
N ILE A 95 15.86 -6.01 -1.00
CA ILE A 95 17.06 -5.33 -1.53
C ILE A 95 17.61 -4.31 -0.54
N ASN A 96 16.75 -3.63 0.22
CA ASN A 96 17.12 -2.54 1.13
C ASN A 96 16.94 -2.92 2.61
N LYS A 97 17.95 -2.64 3.44
CA LYS A 97 17.75 -2.58 4.90
C LYS A 97 16.72 -1.48 5.20
N LEU A 98 15.75 -1.75 6.08
CA LEU A 98 14.67 -0.84 6.52
C LEU A 98 15.10 0.64 6.52
N THR A 99 14.75 1.38 5.47
CA THR A 99 14.97 2.82 5.37
C THR A 99 13.73 3.59 5.85
N PRO A 100 13.87 4.85 6.30
CA PRO A 100 12.73 5.70 6.63
C PRO A 100 11.73 5.89 5.47
N SER A 101 12.21 5.90 4.23
CA SER A 101 11.36 5.96 3.04
C SER A 101 10.49 4.71 2.91
N LEU A 102 11.07 3.52 3.11
CA LEU A 102 10.35 2.25 3.05
C LEU A 102 9.27 2.15 4.13
N ILE A 103 9.53 2.67 5.34
CA ILE A 103 8.51 2.74 6.41
C ILE A 103 7.33 3.63 5.98
N SER A 104 7.61 4.72 5.27
CA SER A 104 6.56 5.62 4.76
C SER A 104 5.71 4.93 3.69
N ASP A 105 6.34 4.17 2.79
CA ASP A 105 5.64 3.37 1.78
C ASP A 105 4.80 2.26 2.41
N LYS A 106 5.33 1.56 3.42
CA LYS A 106 4.57 0.56 4.20
C LYS A 106 3.35 1.18 4.89
N ARG A 107 3.49 2.38 5.47
CA ARG A 107 2.36 3.10 6.10
C ARG A 107 1.27 3.41 5.07
N ARG A 108 1.66 3.95 3.92
CA ARG A 108 0.74 4.26 2.82
C ARG A 108 0.02 2.99 2.34
N TYR A 109 0.76 1.90 2.16
CA TYR A 109 0.20 0.60 1.78
C TYR A 109 -0.81 0.07 2.81
N MET A 110 -0.52 0.20 4.11
CA MET A 110 -1.48 -0.17 5.16
C MET A 110 -2.76 0.68 5.11
N LEU A 111 -2.65 1.98 4.83
CA LEU A 111 -3.83 2.85 4.68
C LEU A 111 -4.72 2.41 3.51
N LEU A 112 -4.12 1.98 2.39
CA LEU A 112 -4.88 1.45 1.26
C LEU A 112 -5.58 0.14 1.61
N LYS A 113 -4.93 -0.76 2.35
CA LYS A 113 -5.57 -1.99 2.85
C LYS A 113 -6.73 -1.72 3.81
N LEU A 114 -6.56 -0.76 4.73
CA LEU A 114 -7.64 -0.34 5.63
C LEU A 114 -8.82 0.22 4.84
N GLN A 115 -8.54 1.04 3.84
CA GLN A 115 -9.57 1.58 2.96
C GLN A 115 -10.32 0.49 2.21
N PHE A 116 -9.59 -0.46 1.62
CA PHE A 116 -10.18 -1.63 0.97
C PHE A 116 -11.06 -2.42 1.93
N TRP A 117 -10.59 -2.65 3.16
CA TRP A 117 -11.37 -3.32 4.19
C TRP A 117 -12.68 -2.58 4.53
N LEU A 118 -12.62 -1.27 4.72
CA LEU A 118 -13.81 -0.45 4.97
C LEU A 118 -14.81 -0.52 3.81
N ASN A 119 -14.32 -0.52 2.58
CA ASN A 119 -15.16 -0.74 1.40
C ASN A 119 -15.81 -2.13 1.43
N CYS A 120 -15.04 -3.17 1.78
CA CYS A 120 -15.56 -4.52 1.90
C CYS A 120 -16.69 -4.62 2.92
N ILE A 121 -16.56 -3.97 4.09
CA ILE A 121 -17.62 -3.89 5.11
C ILE A 121 -18.86 -3.19 4.55
N GLU A 122 -18.69 -2.04 3.89
CA GLU A 122 -19.82 -1.25 3.37
C GLU A 122 -20.58 -2.02 2.28
N LEU A 123 -19.85 -2.66 1.36
CA LEU A 123 -20.43 -3.48 0.30
C LEU A 123 -21.08 -4.75 0.85
N LYS A 124 -20.50 -5.39 1.85
CA LYS A 124 -21.13 -6.56 2.49
C LYS A 124 -22.43 -6.18 3.17
N ARG A 125 -22.48 -5.03 3.85
CA ARG A 125 -23.67 -4.52 4.54
C ARG A 125 -24.80 -4.11 3.59
N ASN A 126 -24.47 -3.45 2.48
CA ASN A 126 -25.48 -2.84 1.60
C ASN A 126 -25.80 -3.70 0.37
N CYS A 127 -24.88 -4.54 -0.06
CA CYS A 127 -24.97 -5.31 -1.30
C CYS A 127 -24.96 -6.83 -1.10
N ASN A 128 -24.88 -7.32 0.15
CA ASN A 128 -24.79 -8.75 0.46
C ASN A 128 -23.65 -9.45 -0.32
N ALA A 129 -22.51 -8.78 -0.46
CA ALA A 129 -21.35 -9.37 -1.12
C ALA A 129 -20.97 -10.70 -0.45
N SER A 130 -20.69 -11.73 -1.26
CA SER A 130 -20.57 -13.12 -0.81
C SER A 130 -19.22 -13.47 -0.19
N TYR A 131 -18.19 -12.65 -0.39
CA TYR A 131 -16.84 -12.94 0.11
C TYR A 131 -16.73 -12.83 1.63
N THR A 132 -15.84 -13.61 2.23
CA THR A 132 -15.45 -13.54 3.64
C THR A 132 -14.29 -12.56 3.82
N ASN A 133 -14.44 -11.58 4.70
CA ASN A 133 -13.37 -10.68 5.10
C ASN A 133 -12.50 -11.37 6.13
N VAL A 134 -11.19 -11.46 5.88
CA VAL A 134 -10.21 -12.04 6.80
C VAL A 134 -9.10 -11.03 7.04
N VAL A 135 -9.19 -10.33 8.17
CA VAL A 135 -8.22 -9.34 8.60
C VAL A 135 -7.19 -9.99 9.49
N TYR A 136 -5.92 -9.85 9.15
CA TYR A 136 -4.82 -10.48 9.86
C TYR A 136 -3.92 -9.42 10.49
N PHE A 137 -3.92 -9.33 11.82
CA PHE A 137 -3.10 -8.40 12.59
C PHE A 137 -1.76 -9.03 12.96
N TYR A 138 -0.68 -8.33 12.62
CA TYR A 138 0.71 -8.79 12.83
C TYR A 138 1.65 -7.63 13.14
N SER A 139 2.86 -7.94 13.61
CA SER A 139 3.94 -6.99 13.85
C SER A 139 4.71 -6.71 12.55
N GLY A 140 4.65 -5.48 12.04
CA GLY A 140 5.25 -5.10 10.77
C GLY A 140 6.72 -4.67 10.83
N LEU A 141 7.24 -4.36 12.03
CA LEU A 141 8.66 -4.03 12.23
C LEU A 141 9.46 -5.21 12.81
N ASN A 142 8.84 -5.97 13.71
CA ASN A 142 9.47 -7.11 14.40
C ASN A 142 8.59 -8.36 14.31
N GLU A 143 8.41 -8.87 13.09
CA GLU A 143 7.61 -10.07 12.85
C GLU A 143 8.22 -11.30 13.56
N THR A 144 7.38 -12.00 14.31
CA THR A 144 7.72 -13.26 14.97
C THR A 144 7.54 -14.45 14.02
N MET A 145 8.17 -15.57 14.35
CA MET A 145 8.02 -16.79 13.55
C MET A 145 6.56 -17.27 13.48
N GLU A 146 5.79 -17.13 14.56
CA GLU A 146 4.37 -17.48 14.57
C GLU A 146 3.55 -16.61 13.62
N GLU A 147 3.83 -15.31 13.57
CA GLU A 147 3.18 -14.38 12.65
C GLU A 147 3.51 -14.73 11.20
N TYR A 148 4.79 -14.96 10.88
CA TYR A 148 5.18 -15.39 9.54
C TYR A 148 4.47 -16.68 9.09
N ILE A 149 4.43 -17.71 9.95
CA ILE A 149 3.74 -18.98 9.64
C ILE A 149 2.25 -18.72 9.43
N GLN A 150 1.62 -17.90 10.28
CA GLN A 150 0.21 -17.57 10.14
C GLN A 150 -0.08 -16.86 8.81
N GLY A 151 0.79 -15.94 8.39
CA GLY A 151 0.70 -15.27 7.10
C GLY A 151 0.76 -16.25 5.92
N VAL A 152 1.67 -17.23 5.96
CA VAL A 152 1.77 -18.29 4.94
C VAL A 152 0.49 -19.14 4.90
N VAL A 153 -0.04 -19.56 6.05
CA VAL A 153 -1.28 -20.35 6.13
C VAL A 153 -2.47 -19.58 5.52
N LEU A 154 -2.56 -18.29 5.80
CA LEU A 154 -3.64 -17.45 5.27
C LEU A 154 -3.50 -17.18 3.77
N LEU A 155 -2.27 -17.03 3.28
CA LEU A 155 -2.00 -16.87 1.85
C LEU A 155 -2.41 -18.12 1.07
N ASP A 156 -2.00 -19.30 1.55
CA ASP A 156 -2.37 -20.60 0.97
C ASP A 156 -3.90 -20.81 0.93
N LEU A 157 -4.61 -20.36 1.98
CA LEU A 157 -6.07 -20.37 1.99
C LEU A 157 -6.66 -19.36 0.99
N LYS A 158 -6.11 -18.15 0.91
CA LYS A 158 -6.53 -17.11 -0.04
C LYS A 158 -6.34 -17.53 -1.50
N GLU A 159 -5.27 -18.27 -1.81
CA GLU A 159 -5.02 -18.84 -3.13
C GLU A 159 -6.07 -19.90 -3.47
N SER A 160 -6.45 -20.73 -2.49
CA SER A 160 -7.48 -21.76 -2.67
C SER A 160 -8.88 -21.17 -2.87
N CYS A 161 -9.23 -20.14 -2.10
CA CYS A 161 -10.58 -19.55 -2.07
C CYS A 161 -10.79 -18.43 -3.10
N GLY A 162 -9.73 -17.98 -3.79
CA GLY A 162 -9.86 -17.00 -4.85
C GLY A 162 -10.60 -15.73 -4.40
N ARG A 163 -11.64 -15.34 -5.12
CA ARG A 163 -12.41 -14.11 -4.84
C ARG A 163 -13.39 -14.24 -3.67
N ASP A 164 -13.59 -15.44 -3.14
CA ASP A 164 -14.52 -15.67 -2.03
C ASP A 164 -13.89 -15.35 -0.66
N MET A 165 -12.58 -15.09 -0.62
CA MET A 165 -11.87 -14.64 0.58
C MET A 165 -11.10 -13.34 0.32
N MET A 166 -11.35 -12.32 1.13
CA MET A 166 -10.58 -11.08 1.15
C MET A 166 -9.55 -11.13 2.28
N LEU A 167 -8.30 -11.44 1.94
CA LEU A 167 -7.20 -11.45 2.90
C LEU A 167 -6.60 -10.05 3.06
N ILE A 168 -6.63 -9.50 4.26
CA ILE A 168 -6.24 -8.13 4.56
C ILE A 168 -5.24 -8.12 5.73
N PRO A 169 -3.92 -8.27 5.47
CA PRO A 169 -2.90 -8.21 6.51
C PRO A 169 -2.62 -6.76 6.94
N LEU A 170 -2.74 -6.47 8.23
CA LEU A 170 -2.55 -5.15 8.84
C LEU A 170 -1.44 -5.18 9.90
N ALA A 171 -0.40 -4.38 9.68
CA ALA A 171 0.70 -4.21 10.63
C ALA A 171 0.29 -3.27 11.78
N VAL A 172 0.42 -3.73 13.03
CA VAL A 172 -0.08 -3.01 14.22
C VAL A 172 0.87 -1.98 14.82
N ASP A 173 2.12 -1.96 14.37
CA ASP A 173 3.24 -1.21 14.97
C ASP A 173 3.81 -0.13 14.05
N LEU A 174 3.07 0.25 13.00
CA LEU A 174 3.47 1.29 12.05
C LEU A 174 3.02 2.71 12.41
N ASN A 175 2.47 2.93 13.62
CA ASN A 175 1.96 4.24 14.09
C ASN A 175 0.88 4.84 13.16
N ILE A 176 -0.18 4.06 12.90
CA ILE A 176 -1.31 4.46 12.07
C ILE A 176 -2.54 4.57 12.95
N THR A 177 -3.03 5.79 13.15
CA THR A 177 -4.14 6.10 14.07
C THR A 177 -5.38 5.26 13.83
N THR A 178 -5.73 5.00 12.57
CA THR A 178 -6.90 4.18 12.23
C THR A 178 -6.74 2.72 12.68
N ILE A 179 -5.51 2.17 12.64
CA ILE A 179 -5.25 0.82 13.15
C ILE A 179 -5.43 0.78 14.67
N ASP A 180 -4.96 1.81 15.38
CA ASP A 180 -5.15 1.90 16.83
C ASP A 180 -6.64 1.95 17.21
N ILE A 181 -7.44 2.72 16.48
CA ILE A 181 -8.91 2.77 16.65
C ILE A 181 -9.52 1.38 16.43
N VAL A 182 -9.12 0.69 15.36
CA VAL A 182 -9.61 -0.66 15.04
C VAL A 182 -9.23 -1.67 16.13
N LYS A 183 -7.98 -1.63 16.61
CA LYS A 183 -7.52 -2.49 17.71
C LYS A 183 -8.36 -2.26 18.97
N HIS A 184 -8.66 -1.02 19.30
CA HIS A 184 -9.54 -0.70 20.43
C HIS A 184 -10.96 -1.19 20.21
N GLN A 185 -11.53 -0.97 19.03
CA GLN A 185 -12.91 -1.37 18.69
C GLN A 185 -13.13 -2.89 18.80
N TYR A 186 -12.15 -3.69 18.34
CA TYR A 186 -12.26 -5.16 18.36
C TYR A 186 -11.46 -5.83 19.50
N ASN A 187 -10.94 -5.03 20.43
CA ASN A 187 -10.12 -5.49 21.56
C ASN A 187 -8.96 -6.42 21.12
N ILE A 188 -8.16 -5.94 20.17
CA ILE A 188 -6.96 -6.62 19.65
C ILE A 188 -5.76 -6.22 20.50
N THR A 189 -5.38 -7.08 21.43
CA THR A 189 -4.29 -6.86 22.39
C THR A 189 -3.02 -7.64 22.06
N THR A 190 -3.15 -8.72 21.28
CA THR A 190 -2.05 -9.64 20.94
C THR A 190 -1.96 -9.86 19.43
N THR A 191 -0.79 -10.30 18.98
CA THR A 191 -0.52 -10.74 17.60
C THR A 191 0.17 -12.11 17.63
N PRO A 192 -0.06 -12.99 16.64
CA PRO A 192 -0.99 -12.84 15.52
C PRO A 192 -2.45 -12.88 15.97
N THR A 193 -3.32 -12.05 15.37
CA THR A 193 -4.78 -12.13 15.58
C THR A 193 -5.50 -12.08 14.25
N ILE A 194 -6.52 -12.91 14.07
CA ILE A 194 -7.36 -12.97 12.88
C ILE A 194 -8.77 -12.51 13.27
N LEU A 195 -9.32 -11.60 12.48
CA LEU A 195 -10.70 -11.15 12.57
C LEU A 195 -11.44 -11.55 11.30
N ILE A 196 -12.46 -12.38 11.43
CA ILE A 196 -13.27 -12.90 10.32
C ILE A 196 -14.64 -12.20 10.36
N ASP A 197 -15.01 -11.59 9.24
CA ASP A 197 -16.29 -10.87 9.03
C ASP A 197 -16.66 -9.92 10.18
N GLU A 198 -15.65 -9.25 10.74
CA GLU A 198 -15.80 -8.27 11.83
C GLU A 198 -16.46 -8.83 13.09
N LYS A 199 -16.57 -10.16 13.22
CA LYS A 199 -17.35 -10.85 14.27
C LYS A 199 -16.54 -11.87 15.04
N ILE A 200 -15.77 -12.70 14.35
CA ILE A 200 -15.04 -13.82 14.96
C ILE A 200 -13.59 -13.40 15.12
N LYS A 201 -13.12 -13.31 16.37
CA LYS A 201 -11.73 -13.03 16.70
C LYS A 201 -11.03 -14.32 17.13
N LEU A 202 -9.91 -14.62 16.49
CA LEU A 202 -9.04 -15.76 16.81
C LEU A 202 -7.63 -15.24 17.12
N GLU A 203 -7.12 -15.54 18.30
CA GLU A 203 -5.79 -15.11 18.75
C GLU A 203 -4.78 -16.25 18.66
N GLY A 204 -3.53 -15.93 18.33
CA GLY A 204 -2.45 -16.89 18.18
C GLY A 204 -2.54 -17.71 16.88
N LEU A 205 -1.61 -18.67 16.74
CA LEU A 205 -1.48 -19.50 15.55
C LEU A 205 -2.70 -20.44 15.37
N GLN A 206 -3.38 -20.28 14.24
CA GLN A 206 -4.53 -21.07 13.82
C GLN A 206 -4.14 -22.05 12.71
N LYS A 207 -4.67 -23.27 12.78
CA LYS A 207 -4.49 -24.27 11.71
C LYS A 207 -5.47 -23.96 10.58
N ARG A 208 -5.04 -24.22 9.34
CA ARG A 208 -5.87 -24.11 8.14
C ARG A 208 -7.26 -24.77 8.30
N LYS A 209 -7.30 -26.02 8.79
CA LYS A 209 -8.55 -26.78 9.00
C LYS A 209 -9.53 -26.14 9.99
N ASP A 210 -9.03 -25.37 10.95
CA ASP A 210 -9.89 -24.68 11.92
C ASP A 210 -10.45 -23.38 11.30
N LEU A 211 -9.66 -22.71 10.44
CA LEU A 211 -10.08 -21.53 9.69
C LEU A 211 -11.15 -21.85 8.62
N GLU A 212 -11.05 -22.99 7.95
CA GLU A 212 -12.01 -23.49 6.96
C GLU A 212 -13.44 -23.69 7.54
N ARG A 213 -13.60 -23.74 8.87
CA ARG A 213 -14.93 -23.80 9.49
C ARG A 213 -15.67 -22.47 9.47
N TYR A 214 -14.95 -21.37 9.26
CA TYR A 214 -15.47 -20.01 9.32
C TYR A 214 -15.42 -19.29 7.98
N ILE A 215 -14.57 -19.76 7.06
CA ILE A 215 -14.34 -19.12 5.76
C ILE A 215 -15.03 -19.96 4.70
N GLN A 216 -15.98 -19.35 3.99
CA GLN A 216 -16.68 -20.00 2.89
C GLN A 216 -15.90 -19.77 1.60
N CYS A 217 -15.55 -20.90 0.98
CA CYS A 217 -15.04 -21.05 -0.36
C CYS A 217 -15.99 -22.08 -1.02
#